data_AF-A0A848Y7Q6-F1
#
_entry.id   AF-A0A848Y7Q6-F1
#
_cell.length_a   1.000
_cell.length_b   1.000
_cell.length_c   1.000
_cell.angle_alpha   90.00
_cell.angle_beta   90.00
_cell.angle_gamma   90.00
#
_symmetry.space_group_name_H-M   'P 1'
#
loop_
_entity.id
_entity.type
_entity.pdbx_description
1 polymer ?
#
loop_
_entity_poly.entity_id
_entity_poly.type
_entity_poly.pdbx_seq_one_letter_code
_entity_poly.pdbx_strand_id
1 'polypeptide(L)'
;MPFNSDQFARHLLIETLFYDAEYGALGNVSLIDKESVRERYLASYDPERDTFLIEEAIEWEDLDADEDGEIDYALAVDGQEYGTFETPDTAADALLGLAREHDLAPSFMILFEEES
;
A
#
# COMPACT_ATOMS: atom_id res chain seq x y z
N MET A 1 -18.65 16.74 -16.59
CA MET A 1 -18.71 16.23 -15.20
C MET A 1 -17.76 17.08 -14.37
N PRO A 2 -18.14 17.54 -13.17
CA PRO A 2 -17.19 18.15 -12.25
C PRO A 2 -16.15 17.11 -11.80
N PHE A 3 -14.96 17.57 -11.43
CA PHE A 3 -13.94 16.73 -10.81
C PHE A 3 -14.46 16.10 -9.52
N ASN A 4 -14.19 14.81 -9.32
CA ASN A 4 -14.51 14.06 -8.11
C ASN A 4 -13.22 13.42 -7.58
N SER A 5 -12.72 13.93 -6.46
CA SER A 5 -11.49 13.46 -5.82
C SER A 5 -11.59 12.00 -5.39
N ASP A 6 -12.76 11.56 -4.92
CA ASP A 6 -12.95 10.18 -4.46
C ASP A 6 -12.86 9.20 -5.62
N GLN A 7 -13.52 9.54 -6.73
CA GLN A 7 -13.48 8.72 -7.93
C GLN A 7 -12.07 8.69 -8.53
N PHE A 8 -11.36 9.82 -8.48
CA PHE A 8 -9.97 9.90 -8.93
C PHE A 8 -9.04 9.05 -8.06
N ALA A 9 -9.12 9.18 -6.74
CA ALA A 9 -8.31 8.41 -5.80
C ALA A 9 -8.60 6.91 -5.90
N ARG A 10 -9.87 6.52 -5.99
CA ARG A 10 -10.28 5.12 -6.20
C ARG A 10 -9.65 4.54 -7.46
N HIS A 11 -9.72 5.27 -8.56
CA HIS A 11 -9.17 4.79 -9.83
C HIS A 11 -7.64 4.70 -9.78
N LEU A 12 -6.97 5.66 -9.14
CA LEU A 12 -5.51 5.61 -8.94
C LEU A 12 -5.08 4.38 -8.13
N LEU A 13 -5.82 4.04 -7.06
CA LEU A 13 -5.55 2.84 -6.26
C LEU A 13 -5.72 1.56 -7.08
N ILE A 14 -6.78 1.48 -7.89
CA ILE A 14 -7.03 0.32 -8.78
C ILE A 14 -5.88 0.13 -9.76
N GLU A 15 -5.41 1.21 -10.40
CA GLU A 15 -4.33 1.13 -11.39
C GLU A 15 -2.95 0.87 -10.75
N THR A 16 -2.80 1.17 -9.45
CA THR A 16 -1.54 0.92 -8.73
C THR A 16 -1.45 -0.51 -8.19
N LEU A 17 -2.57 -1.14 -7.86
CA LEU A 17 -2.60 -2.53 -7.43
C LEU A 17 -2.52 -3.45 -8.66
N PHE A 18 -1.30 -3.68 -9.15
CA PHE A 18 -1.03 -4.55 -10.29
C PHE A 18 0.13 -5.51 -10.01
N TYR A 19 0.20 -6.57 -10.81
CA TYR A 19 1.34 -7.45 -10.93
C TYR A 19 1.66 -7.69 -12.40
N ASP A 20 2.91 -7.46 -12.78
CA ASP A 20 3.45 -7.72 -14.10
C ASP A 20 4.50 -8.83 -14.02
N ALA A 21 4.09 -10.04 -14.37
CA ALA A 21 4.93 -11.23 -14.34
C ALA A 21 6.07 -11.22 -15.39
N GLU A 22 5.99 -10.40 -16.44
CA GLU A 22 7.08 -10.27 -17.43
C GLU A 22 8.28 -9.57 -16.82
N TYR A 23 8.03 -8.60 -15.95
CA TYR A 23 9.05 -7.78 -15.30
C TYR A 23 9.24 -8.08 -13.81
N GLY A 24 8.48 -9.02 -13.25
CA GLY A 24 8.43 -9.25 -11.80
C GLY A 24 8.06 -7.99 -11.03
N ALA A 25 7.26 -7.09 -11.63
CA ALA A 25 6.95 -5.79 -11.07
C ALA A 25 5.61 -5.84 -10.34
N LEU A 26 5.60 -5.39 -9.10
CA LEU A 26 4.41 -5.34 -8.27
C LEU A 26 4.18 -3.90 -7.82
N GLY A 27 2.96 -3.42 -8.04
CA GLY A 27 2.54 -2.13 -7.51
C GLY A 27 1.93 -2.28 -6.12
N ASN A 28 2.35 -1.42 -5.21
CA ASN A 28 1.98 -1.47 -3.81
C ASN A 28 1.60 -0.09 -3.28
N VAL A 29 0.67 -0.11 -2.33
CA VAL A 29 0.11 1.10 -1.71
C VAL A 29 0.30 1.02 -0.21
N SER A 30 1.01 2.00 0.34
CA SER A 30 1.19 2.18 1.77
C SER A 30 0.22 3.26 2.27
N LEU A 31 -0.43 3.03 3.41
CA LEU A 31 -1.20 4.04 4.13
C LEU A 31 -0.42 4.51 5.35
N ILE A 32 0.01 5.76 5.35
CA ILE A 32 0.94 6.33 6.32
C ILE A 32 0.19 7.11 7.38
N ASP A 33 0.45 6.77 8.64
CA ASP A 33 0.06 7.58 9.79
C ASP A 33 1.08 8.71 9.96
N LYS A 34 0.65 9.94 9.67
CA LYS A 34 1.52 11.12 9.76
C LYS A 34 1.80 11.56 11.19
N GLU A 35 0.96 11.19 12.15
CA GLU A 35 1.17 11.55 13.55
C GLU A 35 2.29 10.71 14.16
N SER A 36 2.30 9.41 13.84
CA SER A 36 3.32 8.47 14.30
C SER A 36 4.44 8.22 13.30
N VAL A 37 4.37 8.87 12.13
CA VAL A 37 5.41 8.88 11.09
C VAL A 37 5.80 7.47 10.64
N ARG A 38 4.78 6.65 10.39
CA ARG A 38 4.98 5.23 10.05
C ARG A 38 3.88 4.67 9.14
N GLU A 39 4.23 3.67 8.36
CA GLU A 39 3.28 2.90 7.56
C GLU A 39 2.32 2.11 8.45
N ARG A 40 1.01 2.26 8.27
CA ARG A 40 0.01 1.55 9.06
C ARG A 40 -0.60 0.37 8.32
N TYR A 41 -0.83 0.53 7.03
CA TYR A 41 -1.30 -0.55 6.17
C TYR A 41 -0.46 -0.63 4.91
N LEU A 42 -0.21 -1.85 4.45
CA LEU A 42 0.42 -2.13 3.17
C LEU A 42 -0.56 -2.95 2.33
N ALA A 43 -0.74 -2.57 1.07
CA ALA A 43 -1.53 -3.32 0.12
C ALA A 43 -0.71 -3.69 -1.11
N SER A 44 -0.86 -4.94 -1.52
CA SER A 44 -0.11 -5.57 -2.60
C SER A 44 -0.95 -6.64 -3.28
N TYR A 45 -0.47 -7.11 -4.43
CA TYR A 45 -0.96 -8.35 -5.02
C TYR A 45 -0.16 -9.54 -4.45
N ASP A 46 -0.84 -10.65 -4.17
CA ASP A 46 -0.23 -11.92 -3.79
C ASP A 46 -0.33 -12.88 -4.99
N PRO A 47 0.77 -13.10 -5.74
CA PRO A 47 0.79 -14.00 -6.89
C PRO A 47 0.55 -15.47 -6.54
N GLU A 48 0.87 -15.91 -5.31
CA GLU A 48 0.68 -17.29 -4.89
C GLU A 48 -0.80 -17.61 -4.65
N ARG A 49 -1.54 -16.63 -4.12
CA ARG A 49 -2.97 -16.77 -3.80
C ARG A 49 -3.90 -16.21 -4.89
N ASP A 50 -3.37 -15.50 -5.88
CA ASP A 50 -4.14 -14.80 -6.92
C ASP A 50 -5.14 -13.80 -6.32
N THR A 51 -4.70 -13.04 -5.31
CA THR A 51 -5.55 -12.10 -4.56
C THR A 51 -4.82 -10.82 -4.20
N PHE A 52 -5.57 -9.76 -3.88
CA PHE A 52 -5.02 -8.55 -3.28
C PHE A 52 -5.04 -8.69 -1.77
N LEU A 53 -3.89 -8.47 -1.15
CA LEU A 53 -3.70 -8.55 0.29
C LEU A 53 -3.57 -7.14 0.86
N ILE A 54 -4.24 -6.90 1.99
CA ILE A 54 -3.97 -5.74 2.84
C ILE A 54 -3.48 -6.26 4.18
N GLU A 55 -2.35 -5.75 4.64
CA GLU A 55 -1.74 -6.07 5.92
C GLU A 55 -1.76 -4.84 6.82
N GLU A 56 -2.00 -5.05 8.11
CA GLU A 56 -1.83 -4.06 9.16
C GLU A 56 -0.46 -4.24 9.80
N ALA A 57 0.34 -3.18 9.83
CA ALA A 57 1.66 -3.19 10.43
C ALA A 57 1.57 -3.41 11.95
N ILE A 58 2.38 -4.34 12.47
CA ILE A 58 2.50 -4.62 13.91
C ILE A 58 3.91 -4.30 14.45
N GLU A 59 4.91 -4.24 13.57
CA GLU A 59 6.29 -3.86 13.87
C GLU A 59 6.86 -2.99 12.75
N TRP A 60 7.77 -2.08 13.09
CA TRP A 60 8.33 -1.08 12.19
C TRP A 60 9.86 -1.07 12.27
N GLU A 61 10.48 -0.66 11.16
CA GLU A 61 11.91 -0.35 11.13
C GLU A 61 12.23 0.82 12.07
N ASP A 62 13.45 0.82 12.61
CA ASP A 62 13.98 2.00 13.29
C ASP A 62 14.14 3.13 12.26
N LEU A 63 13.50 4.26 12.53
CA LEU A 63 13.65 5.48 11.74
C LEU A 63 15.03 6.08 12.00
N ASP A 64 16.03 5.64 11.25
CA ASP A 64 17.30 6.36 11.18
C ASP A 64 17.08 7.61 10.30
N ALA A 65 16.94 8.76 10.97
CA ALA A 65 16.76 10.06 10.33
C ALA A 65 17.94 10.46 9.41
N ASP A 66 19.01 9.67 9.41
CA ASP A 66 20.31 9.99 8.84
C ASP A 66 20.82 8.76 8.05
N GLU A 67 20.42 8.58 6.78
CA GLU A 67 21.44 8.30 5.74
C GLU A 67 20.99 8.49 4.28
N ASP A 68 19.71 8.32 3.89
CA ASP A 68 19.34 8.47 2.46
C ASP A 68 18.06 9.26 2.11
N GLY A 69 17.27 9.72 3.09
CA GLY A 69 16.28 10.80 2.92
C GLY A 69 15.17 10.59 1.86
N GLU A 70 14.95 9.36 1.39
CA GLU A 70 13.99 9.08 0.30
C GLU A 70 12.57 8.75 0.82
N ILE A 71 12.45 8.33 2.09
CA ILE A 71 11.17 8.00 2.74
C ILE A 71 11.15 8.59 4.17
N ASP A 72 10.27 9.58 4.41
CA ASP A 72 10.14 10.30 5.68
C ASP A 72 9.33 9.52 6.76
N TYR A 73 9.21 8.19 6.67
CA TYR A 73 8.41 7.38 7.58
C TYR A 73 8.97 5.97 7.78
N ALA A 74 8.72 5.37 8.95
CA ALA A 74 9.13 3.99 9.22
C ALA A 74 8.27 3.00 8.44
N LEU A 75 8.92 2.07 7.73
CA LEU A 75 8.28 0.97 7.01
C LEU A 75 7.93 -0.18 7.96
N ALA A 76 6.89 -0.94 7.62
CA ALA A 76 6.56 -2.13 8.38
C ALA A 76 7.58 -3.25 8.11
N VAL A 77 8.04 -3.93 9.17
CA VAL A 77 8.87 -5.16 9.06
C VAL A 77 8.07 -6.41 9.37
N ASP A 78 6.93 -6.25 10.05
CA ASP A 78 6.01 -7.33 10.35
C ASP A 78 4.57 -6.81 10.28
N GLY A 79 3.68 -7.68 9.82
CA GLY A 79 2.30 -7.35 9.54
C GLY A 79 1.38 -8.52 9.84
N GLN A 80 0.12 -8.20 10.09
CA GLN A 80 -0.95 -9.18 10.15
C GLN A 80 -1.94 -8.94 9.01
N GLU A 81 -2.50 -10.02 8.46
CA GLU A 81 -3.55 -9.92 7.45
C GLU A 81 -4.75 -9.14 8.00
N TYR A 82 -5.01 -7.97 7.40
CA TYR A 82 -6.25 -7.21 7.63
C TYR A 82 -7.38 -7.81 6.79
N GLY A 83 -7.08 -8.16 5.53
CA GLY A 83 -8.03 -8.82 4.66
C GLY A 83 -7.47 -9.15 3.28
N THR A 84 -8.16 -10.06 2.61
CA THR A 84 -7.88 -10.48 1.23
C THR A 84 -9.06 -10.14 0.33
N PHE A 85 -8.76 -9.76 -0.91
CA PHE A 85 -9.74 -9.24 -1.87
C PHE A 85 -9.52 -9.86 -3.25
N GLU A 86 -10.60 -10.24 -3.92
CA GLU A 86 -10.54 -10.89 -5.23
C GLU A 86 -10.29 -9.89 -6.38
N THR A 87 -10.56 -8.60 -6.16
CA THR A 87 -10.47 -7.57 -7.21
C THR A 87 -9.79 -6.30 -6.71
N PRO A 88 -9.10 -5.55 -7.58
CA PRO A 88 -8.47 -4.30 -7.19
C PRO A 88 -9.52 -3.25 -6.81
N ASP A 89 -10.72 -3.30 -7.39
CA ASP A 89 -11.87 -2.47 -7.01
C ASP A 89 -12.22 -2.60 -5.52
N THR A 90 -12.37 -3.84 -5.05
CA THR A 90 -12.72 -4.12 -3.65
C THR A 90 -11.58 -3.76 -2.69
N ALA A 91 -10.33 -3.98 -3.09
CA ALA A 91 -9.16 -3.58 -2.31
C ALA A 91 -9.06 -2.04 -2.22
N ALA A 92 -9.28 -1.33 -3.33
CA ALA A 92 -9.28 0.13 -3.37
C ALA A 92 -10.39 0.74 -2.50
N ASP A 93 -11.58 0.14 -2.50
CA ASP A 93 -12.68 0.56 -1.63
C ASP A 93 -12.34 0.36 -0.14
N ALA A 94 -11.67 -0.74 0.21
CA ALA A 94 -11.17 -0.98 1.57
C ALA A 94 -10.08 0.03 1.99
N LEU A 95 -9.10 0.29 1.10
CA LEU A 95 -8.04 1.27 1.33
C LEU A 95 -8.57 2.68 1.54
N LEU A 96 -9.56 3.11 0.74
CA LEU A 96 -10.23 4.39 0.94
C LEU A 96 -10.97 4.46 2.28
N GLY A 97 -11.56 3.34 2.70
CA GLY A 97 -12.17 3.20 4.03
C GLY A 97 -11.15 3.43 5.14
N LEU A 98 -10.06 2.66 5.12
CA LEU A 98 -8.97 2.74 6.10
C LEU A 98 -8.32 4.12 6.15
N ALA A 99 -8.02 4.71 4.99
CA ALA A 99 -7.43 6.04 4.91
C ALA A 99 -8.32 7.11 5.55
N ARG A 100 -9.65 7.01 5.38
CA ARG A 100 -10.61 7.94 5.98
C ARG A 100 -10.82 7.70 7.46
N GLU A 101 -10.89 6.45 7.87
CA GLU A 101 -11.12 6.06 9.26
C GLU A 101 -9.97 6.50 10.17
N HIS A 102 -8.74 6.43 9.66
CA HIS A 102 -7.52 6.66 10.43
C HIS A 102 -6.75 7.92 9.99
N ASP A 103 -7.30 8.74 9.09
CA ASP A 103 -6.67 9.96 8.54
C ASP A 103 -5.26 9.71 7.95
N LEU A 104 -5.13 8.62 7.18
CA LEU A 104 -3.85 8.17 6.63
C LEU A 104 -3.59 8.78 5.25
N ALA A 105 -2.32 9.04 4.94
CA ALA A 105 -1.92 9.42 3.59
C ALA A 105 -1.51 8.22 2.74
N PRO A 106 -1.86 8.20 1.45
CA PRO A 106 -1.34 7.20 0.54
C PRO A 106 0.12 7.50 0.16
N SER A 107 0.92 6.46 0.05
CA SER A 107 2.21 6.42 -0.64
C SER A 107 2.18 5.25 -1.63
N PHE A 108 2.81 5.43 -2.78
CA PHE A 108 2.76 4.47 -3.89
C PHE A 108 4.18 4.05 -4.24
N MET A 109 4.41 2.74 -4.32
CA MET A 109 5.71 2.17 -4.63
C MET A 109 5.55 1.04 -5.65
N ILE A 110 6.62 0.77 -6.39
CA ILE A 110 6.73 -0.42 -7.25
C ILE A 110 7.90 -1.23 -6.70
N LEU A 111 7.62 -2.47 -6.33
CA LEU A 111 8.63 -3.45 -5.98
C LEU A 111 8.94 -4.33 -7.19
N PHE A 112 10.20 -4.70 -7.33
CA PHE A 112 10.65 -5.65 -8.33
C PHE A 112 11.08 -6.92 -7.61
N GLU A 113 10.58 -8.08 -8.04
CA GLU A 113 11.07 -9.38 -7.58
C GLU A 113 12.57 -9.46 -7.90
N GLU A 114 13.41 -9.75 -6.91
CA GLU A 114 14.85 -9.92 -7.12
C GLU A 114 15.08 -11.17 -7.99
N GLU A 115 15.82 -11.02 -9.10
CA GLU A 115 16.26 -12.15 -9.93
C GLU A 115 17.03 -13.14 -9.04
N SER A 116 16.42 -14.31 -8.80
CA SER A 116 16.96 -15.38 -7.95
C SER A 116 18.10 -16.16 -8.61
#